data_AF-A0AA40F974-F1
#
_entry.id   AF-A0AA40F974-F1
#
_cell.length_a   1.000
_cell.length_b   1.000
_cell.length_c   1.000
_cell.angle_alpha   90.00
_cell.angle_beta   90.00
_cell.angle_gamma   90.00
#
_symmetry.space_group_name_H-M   'P 1'
#
loop_
_entity.id
_entity.type
_entity.pdbx_description
1 polymer ?
#
loop_
_entity_poly.entity_id
_entity_poly.type
_entity_poly.pdbx_seq_one_letter_code
_entity_poly.pdbx_strand_id
1 'polypeptide(L)'
;MYSYEQVMSFDDQGGSSQYHAAASAPVKKKKSIKSDSSVELKGPMEVDGSVKSMAGVTFNGDFAVRERIEAYGNIDVNGNLTCSGKVKSMGNVKINGSAVVEDKVKIFGKLKVNGTFVVNGAVEVWGALTINGYLKCKSLTAYASLTTVGDESWYEVEEDEVVHGAKLVQRNDW
;
A
#
# COMPACT_ATOMS: atom_id res chain seq x y z
N MET A 1 -6.68 46.00 52.13
CA MET A 1 -6.99 44.55 52.07
C MET A 1 -5.69 43.82 52.40
N TYR A 2 -5.65 43.14 53.54
CA TYR A 2 -4.47 42.41 54.05
C TYR A 2 -4.28 41.09 53.30
N SER A 3 -3.05 40.69 53.00
CA SER A 3 -2.43 39.45 53.53
C SER A 3 -1.05 39.18 52.91
N TYR A 4 -0.14 38.75 53.78
CA TYR A 4 1.24 38.34 53.56
C TYR A 4 1.36 36.87 53.11
N GLU A 5 2.61 36.48 52.83
CA GLU A 5 3.19 35.12 52.71
C GLU A 5 3.16 34.50 51.30
N GLN A 6 4.20 33.83 50.80
CA GLN A 6 5.38 33.22 51.42
C GLN A 6 6.47 33.01 50.34
N VAL A 7 7.74 33.19 50.70
CA VAL A 7 8.90 32.66 49.96
C VAL A 7 9.05 31.20 50.38
N MET A 8 9.15 30.22 49.45
CA MET A 8 10.03 29.04 49.52
C MET A 8 10.12 28.34 48.15
N SER A 9 11.36 28.03 47.78
CA SER A 9 11.89 27.32 46.62
C SER A 9 11.56 25.81 46.60
N PHE A 10 11.50 25.20 45.41
CA PHE A 10 12.05 23.86 45.14
C PHE A 10 12.43 23.75 43.65
N ASP A 11 13.71 23.44 43.42
CA ASP A 11 14.25 22.98 42.13
C ASP A 11 13.61 21.64 41.77
N ASP A 12 13.16 21.48 40.52
CA ASP A 12 13.13 20.16 39.88
C ASP A 12 13.74 20.26 38.49
N GLN A 13 14.99 19.81 38.40
CA GLN A 13 15.64 19.47 37.15
C GLN A 13 14.99 18.20 36.59
N GLY A 14 13.82 18.35 35.97
CA GLY A 14 13.18 17.32 35.16
C GLY A 14 13.42 17.60 33.68
N GLY A 15 14.35 16.86 33.08
CA GLY A 15 14.85 17.06 31.72
C GLY A 15 13.74 17.33 30.69
N SER A 16 13.87 18.46 29.99
CA SER A 16 13.14 18.68 28.75
C SER A 16 13.60 17.62 27.75
N SER A 17 12.87 16.51 27.70
CA SER A 17 12.91 15.60 26.58
C SER A 17 12.38 16.40 25.40
N GLN A 18 13.30 17.09 24.72
CA GLN A 18 13.07 17.63 23.40
C GLN A 18 12.68 16.43 22.55
N TYR A 19 11.38 16.26 22.35
CA TYR A 19 10.88 15.51 21.21
C TYR A 19 11.42 16.25 19.98
N HIS A 20 12.62 15.88 19.54
CA HIS A 20 13.05 16.15 18.20
C HIS A 20 12.07 15.39 17.32
N ALA A 21 11.01 16.08 16.90
CA ALA A 21 10.21 15.66 15.78
C ALA A 21 11.22 15.34 14.68
N ALA A 22 11.36 14.05 14.35
CA ALA A 22 12.22 13.62 13.29
C ALA A 22 11.78 14.42 12.05
N ALA A 23 12.62 15.35 11.61
CA ALA A 23 12.32 16.17 10.46
C ALA A 23 12.01 15.20 9.31
N SER A 24 10.77 15.20 8.84
CA SER A 24 10.37 14.32 7.75
C SER A 24 11.26 14.65 6.56
N ALA A 25 11.91 13.63 6.01
CA ALA A 25 12.76 13.81 4.84
C ALA A 25 11.96 14.53 3.74
N PRO A 26 12.57 15.47 3.00
CA PRO A 26 11.84 16.25 2.01
C PRO A 26 11.21 15.33 0.95
N VAL A 27 9.90 15.48 0.75
CA VAL A 27 9.14 14.70 -0.23
C VAL A 27 9.54 15.14 -1.64
N LYS A 28 10.05 14.21 -2.46
CA LYS A 28 10.39 14.49 -3.86
C LYS A 28 9.11 14.66 -4.67
N LYS A 29 9.03 15.68 -5.52
CA LYS A 29 7.87 15.86 -6.42
C LYS A 29 8.27 15.60 -7.86
N LYS A 30 7.46 14.83 -8.57
CA LYS A 30 7.62 14.55 -10.00
C LYS A 30 6.28 14.75 -10.71
N LYS A 31 6.34 15.16 -11.98
CA LYS A 31 5.23 14.98 -12.92
C LYS A 31 5.21 13.50 -13.33
N SER A 32 4.48 13.17 -14.40
CA SER A 32 4.44 11.80 -14.91
C SER A 32 5.83 11.21 -15.17
N ILE A 33 6.00 9.94 -14.80
CA ILE A 33 7.22 9.15 -15.03
C ILE A 33 6.91 8.15 -16.15
N LYS A 34 7.70 8.14 -17.21
CA LYS A 34 7.57 7.21 -18.34
C LYS A 34 8.93 6.63 -18.69
N SER A 35 9.00 5.33 -18.91
CA SER A 35 10.24 4.63 -19.25
C SER A 35 9.97 3.43 -20.14
N ASP A 36 10.89 3.15 -21.07
CA ASP A 36 10.88 1.92 -21.87
C ASP A 36 11.62 0.76 -21.16
N SER A 37 12.36 1.05 -20.11
CA SER A 37 13.06 0.09 -19.24
C SER A 37 12.48 0.07 -17.83
N SER A 38 12.96 -0.85 -16.99
CA SER A 38 12.53 -0.95 -15.59
C SER A 38 12.76 0.37 -14.84
N VAL A 39 11.82 0.71 -13.96
CA VAL A 39 11.85 1.92 -13.14
C VAL A 39 11.99 1.52 -11.68
N GLU A 40 13.04 1.99 -11.01
CA GLU A 40 13.16 1.90 -9.55
C GLU A 40 13.01 3.29 -8.94
N LEU A 41 12.02 3.46 -8.07
CA LEU A 41 11.74 4.72 -7.39
C LEU A 41 12.06 4.59 -5.90
N LYS A 42 12.66 5.65 -5.33
CA LYS A 42 12.97 5.75 -3.90
C LYS A 42 12.27 6.96 -3.28
N GLY A 43 11.35 6.67 -2.36
CA GLY A 43 10.54 7.63 -1.63
C GLY A 43 11.30 8.32 -0.47
N PRO A 44 10.65 9.27 0.23
CA PRO A 44 9.27 9.70 0.00
C PRO A 44 9.11 10.49 -1.32
N MET A 45 8.05 10.21 -2.10
CA MET A 45 7.80 10.88 -3.39
C MET A 45 6.31 11.06 -3.73
N GLU A 46 5.96 12.24 -4.22
CA GLU A 46 4.67 12.56 -4.87
C GLU A 46 4.84 12.59 -6.39
N VAL A 47 3.98 11.87 -7.11
CA VAL A 47 3.87 11.89 -8.56
C VAL A 47 2.53 12.54 -8.93
N ASP A 48 2.59 13.81 -9.36
CA ASP A 48 1.45 14.58 -9.87
C ASP A 48 1.18 14.21 -11.34
N GLY A 49 0.89 12.93 -11.56
CA GLY A 49 0.70 12.31 -12.86
C GLY A 49 0.71 10.78 -12.77
N SER A 50 0.97 10.14 -13.92
CA SER A 50 1.04 8.69 -14.04
C SER A 50 2.47 8.15 -13.90
N VAL A 51 2.62 6.89 -13.46
CA VAL A 51 3.86 6.12 -13.60
C VAL A 51 3.65 5.04 -14.65
N LYS A 52 4.41 5.07 -15.75
CA LYS A 52 4.32 4.09 -16.84
C LYS A 52 5.68 3.50 -17.17
N SER A 53 5.76 2.17 -17.24
CA SER A 53 6.97 1.44 -17.65
C SER A 53 6.64 0.38 -18.70
N MET A 54 7.44 0.29 -19.76
CA MET A 54 7.39 -0.84 -20.71
C MET A 54 8.07 -2.11 -20.16
N ALA A 55 8.63 -2.04 -18.95
CA ALA A 55 9.10 -3.18 -18.17
C ALA A 55 8.48 -3.13 -16.76
N GLY A 56 9.24 -3.45 -15.71
CA GLY A 56 8.77 -3.42 -14.33
C GLY A 56 8.80 -2.03 -13.69
N VAL A 57 8.11 -1.89 -12.54
CA VAL A 57 8.20 -0.73 -11.65
C VAL A 57 8.41 -1.23 -10.21
N THR A 58 9.40 -0.68 -9.52
CA THR A 58 9.63 -0.93 -8.09
C THR A 58 9.50 0.36 -7.31
N PHE A 59 8.63 0.38 -6.30
CA PHE A 59 8.44 1.48 -5.35
C PHE A 59 9.09 1.12 -4.02
N ASN A 60 10.16 1.80 -3.63
CA ASN A 60 10.84 1.61 -2.34
C ASN A 60 10.63 2.84 -1.44
N GLY A 61 9.84 2.70 -0.36
CA GLY A 61 9.46 3.79 0.55
C GLY A 61 8.02 4.28 0.34
N ASP A 62 7.75 5.54 0.71
CA ASP A 62 6.40 6.11 0.68
C ASP A 62 6.10 6.87 -0.62
N PHE A 63 4.95 6.58 -1.24
CA PHE A 63 4.55 7.16 -2.51
C PHE A 63 3.08 7.58 -2.55
N ALA A 64 2.83 8.71 -3.20
CA ALA A 64 1.51 9.10 -3.66
C ALA A 64 1.54 9.32 -5.18
N VAL A 65 0.72 8.59 -5.92
CA VAL A 65 0.56 8.70 -7.38
C VAL A 65 -0.85 9.20 -7.69
N ARG A 66 -0.94 10.40 -8.27
CA ARG A 66 -2.23 11.09 -8.49
C ARG A 66 -3.09 10.47 -9.58
N GLU A 67 -2.47 9.84 -10.58
CA GLU A 67 -3.21 9.20 -11.66
C GLU A 67 -3.05 7.68 -11.57
N ARG A 68 -2.55 7.04 -12.64
CA ARG A 68 -2.47 5.59 -12.77
C ARG A 68 -1.03 5.09 -12.70
N ILE A 69 -0.91 3.80 -12.41
CA ILE A 69 0.34 3.05 -12.52
C ILE A 69 0.14 1.97 -13.58
N GLU A 70 0.98 1.95 -14.61
CA GLU A 70 0.95 0.93 -15.67
C GLU A 70 2.34 0.35 -15.89
N ALA A 71 2.49 -0.97 -15.76
CA ALA A 71 3.72 -1.70 -16.04
C ALA A 71 3.46 -2.85 -17.01
N TYR A 72 4.29 -3.00 -18.05
CA TYR A 72 4.30 -4.18 -18.91
C TYR A 72 5.10 -5.35 -18.31
N GLY A 73 5.78 -5.12 -17.18
CA GLY A 73 6.35 -6.14 -16.32
C GLY A 73 5.73 -6.12 -14.92
N ASN A 74 6.50 -6.56 -13.93
CA ASN A 74 6.05 -6.66 -12.55
C ASN A 74 5.91 -5.28 -11.89
N ILE A 75 5.05 -5.19 -10.89
CA ILE A 75 5.00 -4.05 -9.96
C ILE A 75 5.35 -4.56 -8.55
N ASP A 76 6.42 -4.05 -7.98
CA ASP A 76 6.83 -4.35 -6.61
C ASP A 76 6.66 -3.10 -5.74
N VAL A 77 5.88 -3.21 -4.67
CA VAL A 77 5.70 -2.15 -3.67
C VAL A 77 6.38 -2.59 -2.38
N ASN A 78 7.40 -1.87 -1.95
CA ASN A 78 8.14 -2.09 -0.71
C ASN A 78 8.04 -0.84 0.16
N GLY A 79 6.96 -0.74 0.94
CA GLY A 79 6.60 0.46 1.69
C GLY A 79 5.12 0.81 1.54
N ASN A 80 4.81 2.11 1.54
CA ASN A 80 3.45 2.61 1.41
C ASN A 80 3.20 3.22 0.03
N LEU A 81 2.09 2.84 -0.60
CA LEU A 81 1.68 3.41 -1.90
C LEU A 81 0.20 3.81 -1.85
N THR A 82 -0.08 5.07 -2.15
CA THR A 82 -1.44 5.52 -2.49
C THR A 82 -1.50 5.86 -3.97
N CYS A 83 -2.49 5.30 -4.67
CA CYS A 83 -2.76 5.60 -6.08
C CYS A 83 -4.22 6.02 -6.27
N SER A 84 -4.46 7.25 -6.73
CA SER A 84 -5.83 7.75 -6.90
C SER A 84 -6.52 7.24 -8.18
N GLY A 85 -5.82 6.51 -9.03
CA GLY A 85 -6.35 5.93 -10.26
C GLY A 85 -6.14 4.43 -10.34
N LYS A 86 -6.15 3.91 -11.57
CA LYS A 86 -6.03 2.47 -11.82
C LYS A 86 -4.59 1.99 -11.70
N VAL A 87 -4.43 0.75 -11.25
CA VAL A 87 -3.15 0.03 -11.32
C VAL A 87 -3.29 -1.13 -12.31
N LYS A 88 -2.37 -1.20 -13.28
CA LYS A 88 -2.33 -2.28 -14.27
C LYS A 88 -0.93 -2.85 -14.40
N SER A 89 -0.82 -4.17 -14.28
CA SER A 89 0.43 -4.90 -14.53
C SER A 89 0.18 -6.04 -15.51
N MET A 90 1.01 -6.14 -16.54
CA MET A 90 1.06 -7.33 -17.40
C MET A 90 1.84 -8.48 -16.74
N GLY A 91 2.63 -8.18 -15.71
CA GLY A 91 3.35 -9.15 -14.90
C GLY A 91 2.68 -9.44 -13.56
N ASN A 92 3.49 -9.86 -12.59
CA ASN A 92 3.07 -10.08 -11.21
C ASN A 92 3.04 -8.74 -10.44
N VAL A 93 2.20 -8.68 -9.41
CA VAL A 93 2.23 -7.60 -8.42
C VAL A 93 2.57 -8.18 -7.06
N LYS A 94 3.53 -7.55 -6.38
CA LYS A 94 3.91 -7.89 -5.01
C LYS A 94 3.79 -6.66 -4.14
N ILE A 95 2.98 -6.75 -3.09
CA ILE A 95 2.86 -5.72 -2.06
C ILE A 95 3.60 -6.23 -0.82
N ASN A 96 4.65 -5.54 -0.40
CA ASN A 96 5.37 -5.74 0.86
C ASN A 96 5.24 -4.44 1.66
N GLY A 97 4.18 -4.32 2.45
CA GLY A 97 3.80 -3.08 3.13
C GLY A 97 2.32 -2.76 2.94
N SER A 98 1.99 -1.49 2.70
CA SER A 98 0.61 -1.04 2.53
C SER A 98 0.39 -0.43 1.15
N ALA A 99 -0.68 -0.78 0.47
CA ALA A 99 -1.09 -0.13 -0.76
C ALA A 99 -2.59 0.19 -0.75
N VAL A 100 -2.94 1.40 -1.17
CA VAL A 100 -4.31 1.88 -1.35
C VAL A 100 -4.50 2.33 -2.80
N VAL A 101 -5.53 1.81 -3.47
CA VAL A 101 -5.88 2.14 -4.85
C VAL A 101 -7.35 2.56 -4.91
N GLU A 102 -7.62 3.77 -5.40
CA GLU A 102 -8.99 4.32 -5.39
C GLU A 102 -9.89 3.73 -6.49
N ASP A 103 -9.31 3.23 -7.58
CA ASP A 103 -10.04 2.69 -8.72
C ASP A 103 -9.71 1.18 -8.89
N LYS A 104 -9.69 0.68 -10.12
CA LYS A 104 -9.48 -0.72 -10.45
C LYS A 104 -8.01 -1.13 -10.44
N VAL A 105 -7.77 -2.36 -9.98
CA VAL A 105 -6.50 -3.08 -10.10
C VAL A 105 -6.69 -4.24 -11.09
N LYS A 106 -5.85 -4.31 -12.12
CA LYS A 106 -5.85 -5.40 -13.11
C LYS A 106 -4.46 -5.99 -13.27
N ILE A 107 -4.33 -7.28 -13.02
CA ILE A 107 -3.06 -7.99 -12.96
C ILE A 107 -3.16 -9.22 -13.86
N PHE A 108 -2.30 -9.29 -14.87
CA PHE A 108 -2.27 -10.45 -15.77
C PHE A 108 -1.39 -11.60 -15.25
N GLY A 109 -0.53 -11.33 -14.27
CA GLY A 109 0.20 -12.35 -13.51
C GLY A 109 -0.44 -12.66 -12.16
N LYS A 110 0.41 -13.05 -11.20
CA LYS A 110 0.04 -13.35 -9.81
C LYS A 110 -0.04 -12.07 -8.98
N LEU A 111 -0.90 -12.06 -7.98
CA LEU A 111 -0.92 -11.04 -6.93
C LEU A 111 -0.47 -11.69 -5.61
N LYS A 112 0.60 -11.16 -5.00
CA LYS A 112 1.04 -11.53 -3.66
C LYS A 112 0.96 -10.32 -2.74
N VAL A 113 0.14 -10.41 -1.71
CA VAL A 113 0.04 -9.41 -0.65
C VAL A 113 0.78 -9.94 0.58
N ASN A 114 1.78 -9.20 1.03
CA ASN A 114 2.48 -9.36 2.31
C ASN A 114 2.31 -8.04 3.08
N GLY A 115 1.21 -7.91 3.82
CA GLY A 115 0.79 -6.65 4.46
C GLY A 115 -0.64 -6.30 4.10
N THR A 116 -0.91 -5.02 3.80
CA THR A 116 -2.27 -4.51 3.57
C THR A 116 -2.45 -4.05 2.13
N PHE A 117 -3.53 -4.48 1.49
CA PHE A 117 -3.91 -4.00 0.17
C PHE A 117 -5.40 -3.63 0.12
N VAL A 118 -5.68 -2.34 0.01
CA VAL A 118 -7.05 -1.81 -0.06
C VAL A 118 -7.31 -1.25 -1.45
N VAL A 119 -8.42 -1.64 -2.05
CA VAL A 119 -8.83 -1.20 -3.37
C VAL A 119 -10.29 -0.77 -3.33
N ASN A 120 -10.58 0.52 -3.49
CA ASN A 120 -11.97 1.01 -3.45
C ASN A 120 -12.77 0.64 -4.70
N GLY A 121 -12.10 0.11 -5.73
CA GLY A 121 -12.69 -0.50 -6.90
C GLY A 121 -12.53 -2.03 -6.96
N ALA A 122 -12.55 -2.54 -8.19
CA ALA A 122 -12.42 -3.98 -8.45
C ALA A 122 -10.96 -4.44 -8.50
N VAL A 123 -10.73 -5.67 -8.06
CA VAL A 123 -9.45 -6.40 -8.21
C VAL A 123 -9.66 -7.56 -9.17
N GLU A 124 -8.96 -7.54 -10.30
CA GLU A 124 -8.99 -8.60 -11.32
C GLU A 124 -7.60 -9.22 -11.48
N VAL A 125 -7.45 -10.50 -11.14
CA VAL A 125 -6.17 -11.24 -11.15
C VAL A 125 -6.28 -12.45 -12.06
N TRP A 126 -5.47 -12.51 -13.10
CA TRP A 126 -5.45 -13.62 -14.06
C TRP A 126 -4.52 -14.79 -13.64
N GLY A 127 -3.71 -14.57 -12.61
CA GLY A 127 -2.93 -15.61 -11.94
C GLY A 127 -3.42 -15.92 -10.53
N ALA A 128 -2.59 -16.64 -9.78
CA ALA A 128 -2.87 -16.94 -8.37
C ALA A 128 -2.86 -15.67 -7.51
N LEU A 129 -3.82 -15.57 -6.59
CA LEU A 129 -3.90 -14.57 -5.54
C LEU A 129 -3.51 -15.21 -4.20
N THR A 130 -2.43 -14.71 -3.60
CA THR A 130 -1.96 -15.14 -2.28
C THR A 130 -1.96 -13.95 -1.33
N ILE A 131 -2.61 -14.13 -0.18
CA ILE A 131 -2.81 -13.09 0.83
C ILE A 131 -2.14 -13.55 2.12
N ASN A 132 -1.07 -12.86 2.49
CA ASN A 132 -0.40 -12.94 3.78
C ASN A 132 -0.55 -11.58 4.47
N GLY A 133 -1.59 -11.42 5.26
CA GLY A 133 -2.07 -10.13 5.77
C GLY A 133 -3.50 -9.86 5.34
N TYR A 134 -3.78 -8.66 4.85
CA TYR A 134 -5.13 -8.18 4.59
C TYR A 134 -5.31 -7.68 3.15
N LEU A 135 -6.40 -8.09 2.51
CA LEU A 135 -6.88 -7.49 1.27
C LEU A 135 -8.34 -7.04 1.45
N LYS A 136 -8.67 -5.81 1.05
CA LYS A 136 -10.06 -5.39 0.90
C LYS A 136 -10.30 -4.81 -0.48
N CYS A 137 -11.39 -5.23 -1.09
CA CYS A 137 -11.83 -4.63 -2.34
C CYS A 137 -13.34 -4.61 -2.49
N LYS A 138 -13.82 -3.77 -3.40
CA LYS A 138 -15.24 -3.70 -3.71
C LYS A 138 -15.73 -4.97 -4.41
N SER A 139 -15.01 -5.43 -5.43
CA SER A 139 -15.31 -6.69 -6.14
C SER A 139 -14.02 -7.43 -6.46
N LEU A 140 -14.03 -8.75 -6.36
CA LEU A 140 -12.88 -9.61 -6.62
C LEU A 140 -13.16 -10.60 -7.74
N THR A 141 -12.27 -10.67 -8.73
CA THR A 141 -12.24 -11.74 -9.71
C THR A 141 -10.85 -12.35 -9.78
N ALA A 142 -10.72 -13.62 -9.41
CA ALA A 142 -9.49 -14.41 -9.54
C ALA A 142 -9.72 -15.57 -10.53
N TYR A 143 -8.95 -15.59 -11.62
CA TYR A 143 -9.06 -16.65 -12.64
C TYR A 143 -8.27 -17.92 -12.33
N ALA A 144 -7.52 -17.93 -11.21
CA ALA A 144 -6.83 -19.12 -10.70
C ALA A 144 -7.19 -19.33 -9.22
N SER A 145 -6.21 -19.68 -8.38
CA SER A 145 -6.44 -19.92 -6.95
C SER A 145 -6.47 -18.62 -6.14
N LEU A 146 -7.27 -18.62 -5.08
CA LEU A 146 -7.24 -17.66 -3.97
C LEU A 146 -6.77 -18.38 -2.70
N THR A 147 -5.74 -17.86 -2.03
CA THR A 147 -5.18 -18.48 -0.82
C THR A 147 -4.88 -17.44 0.26
N THR A 148 -5.37 -17.64 1.48
CA THR A 148 -4.86 -16.92 2.67
C THR A 148 -3.77 -17.75 3.35
N VAL A 149 -2.78 -17.09 3.97
CA VAL A 149 -1.61 -17.73 4.58
C VAL A 149 -1.58 -17.46 6.08
N GLY A 150 -1.79 -18.50 6.89
CA GLY A 150 -1.80 -18.40 8.35
C GLY A 150 -3.09 -17.79 8.90
N ASP A 151 -3.27 -17.96 10.21
CA ASP A 151 -4.54 -17.74 10.92
C ASP A 151 -4.94 -16.25 11.03
N GLU A 152 -3.98 -15.34 10.82
CA GLU A 152 -4.17 -13.88 10.88
C GLU A 152 -4.46 -13.25 9.51
N SER A 153 -4.39 -14.04 8.43
CA SER A 153 -4.61 -13.55 7.07
C SER A 153 -6.07 -13.60 6.67
N TRP A 154 -6.59 -12.48 6.18
CA TRP A 154 -8.00 -12.35 5.83
C TRP A 154 -8.20 -11.44 4.62
N TYR A 155 -9.41 -11.47 4.06
CA TYR A 155 -9.79 -10.52 3.03
C TYR A 155 -11.28 -10.21 3.09
N GLU A 156 -11.65 -9.04 2.59
CA GLU A 156 -13.02 -8.55 2.53
C GLU A 156 -13.38 -8.18 1.09
N VAL A 157 -14.53 -8.68 0.64
CA VAL A 157 -15.13 -8.29 -0.65
C VAL A 157 -16.52 -7.76 -0.37
N GLU A 158 -16.77 -6.51 -0.76
CA GLU A 158 -18.01 -5.82 -0.37
C GLU A 158 -19.21 -6.21 -1.23
N GLU A 159 -19.00 -6.46 -2.53
CA GLU A 159 -20.04 -6.78 -3.50
C GLU A 159 -19.87 -8.20 -4.05
N ASP A 160 -19.19 -8.35 -5.19
CA ASP A 160 -19.10 -9.61 -5.91
C ASP A 160 -17.72 -10.27 -5.79
N GLU A 161 -17.72 -11.57 -5.46
CA GLU A 161 -16.52 -12.40 -5.49
C GLU A 161 -16.68 -13.55 -6.49
N VAL A 162 -15.74 -13.66 -7.43
CA VAL A 162 -15.63 -14.78 -8.36
C VAL A 162 -14.22 -15.36 -8.30
N VAL A 163 -14.11 -16.63 -7.89
CA VAL A 163 -12.86 -17.38 -7.92
C VAL A 163 -13.06 -18.61 -8.79
N HIS A 164 -12.36 -18.66 -9.93
CA HIS A 164 -12.51 -19.75 -10.90
C HIS A 164 -11.72 -21.01 -10.52
N GLY A 165 -10.68 -20.89 -9.69
CA GLY A 165 -9.87 -22.01 -9.22
C GLY A 165 -10.10 -22.35 -7.75
N ALA A 166 -9.10 -23.00 -7.14
CA ALA A 166 -9.18 -23.41 -5.74
C ALA A 166 -9.22 -22.20 -4.81
N LYS A 167 -10.15 -22.22 -3.85
CA LYS A 167 -10.24 -21.25 -2.76
C LYS A 167 -9.79 -21.91 -1.45
N LEU A 168 -8.59 -21.56 -1.00
CA LEU A 168 -7.95 -22.08 0.20
C LEU A 168 -7.88 -20.96 1.24
N VAL A 169 -9.02 -20.72 1.89
CA VAL A 169 -9.18 -19.64 2.86
C VAL A 169 -9.50 -20.25 4.20
N GLN A 170 -8.74 -19.88 5.22
CA GLN A 170 -9.02 -20.26 6.60
C GLN A 170 -10.15 -19.37 7.14
N ARG A 171 -11.23 -19.98 7.60
CA ARG A 171 -12.30 -19.29 8.33
C ARG A 171 -12.10 -19.53 9.82
N ASN A 172 -11.98 -18.45 10.59
CA ASN A 172 -12.14 -18.52 12.03
C ASN A 172 -13.63 -18.32 12.32
N ASP A 173 -14.36 -19.42 12.47
CA ASP A 173 -15.71 -19.38 13.01
C ASP A 173 -15.59 -19.09 14.52
N TRP A 174 -16.14 -17.97 15.00
CA TRP A 174 -16.33 -17.67 16.42
C TRP A 174 -17.80 -17.44 16.74
#